data_AF-A0A3D1AW35-F1
#
_entry.id   AF-A0A3D1AW35-F1
#
_cell.length_a   1.000
_cell.length_b   1.000
_cell.length_c   1.000
_cell.angle_alpha   90.00
_cell.angle_beta   90.00
_cell.angle_gamma   90.00
#
_symmetry.space_group_name_H-M   'P 1'
#
loop_
_entity.id
_entity.type
_entity.pdbx_description
1 polymer ?
#
loop_
_entity_poly.entity_id
_entity_poly.type
_entity_poly.pdbx_seq_one_letter_code
_entity_poly.pdbx_strand_id
1 'polypeptide(L)'
;MTPLIKEMAAPDAPADSLRALPVRAPNQELKFVLHRKLLEKINLETLATIDVDRVRQEVLHALYALMDAEPTLLTGAERASVAKEVLDEVFGLGPIEALLSDPTISDILVNGAYSVYVERGGLLELTSIQFRDNQHLMRIIDRIVSKVGRRVDESTPMVDARLTDGSRVN
;
A
#
# COMPACT_ATOMS: atom_id res chain seq x y z
N MET A 1 -35.90 13.40 34.36
CA MET A 1 -35.37 13.80 33.04
C MET A 1 -33.86 13.55 33.05
N THR A 2 -33.42 12.73 32.09
CA THR A 2 -32.10 12.48 31.47
C THR A 2 -30.96 13.48 31.80
N PRO A 3 -29.66 13.11 31.75
CA PRO A 3 -29.13 12.10 30.84
C PRO A 3 -28.08 11.08 31.35
N LEU A 4 -28.02 9.96 30.61
CA LEU A 4 -26.99 8.93 30.63
C LEU A 4 -26.17 9.13 29.35
N ILE A 5 -24.92 9.57 29.47
CA ILE A 5 -23.93 9.50 28.38
C ILE A 5 -22.92 8.45 28.84
N LYS A 6 -22.94 7.29 28.17
CA LYS A 6 -22.01 6.19 28.42
C LYS A 6 -20.78 6.42 27.55
N GLU A 7 -19.73 6.95 28.17
CA GLU A 7 -18.40 7.07 27.59
C GLU A 7 -17.84 5.64 27.41
N MET A 8 -17.73 5.18 26.17
CA MET A 8 -17.09 3.90 25.84
C MET A 8 -15.58 4.11 25.81
N ALA A 9 -14.92 3.71 26.90
CA ALA A 9 -13.47 3.62 26.98
C ALA A 9 -12.94 2.63 25.93
N ALA A 10 -11.92 3.05 25.19
CA ALA A 10 -11.10 2.17 24.36
C ALA A 10 -10.43 1.10 25.25
N PRO A 11 -10.34 -0.17 24.81
CA PRO A 11 -9.72 -1.20 25.62
C PRO A 11 -8.20 -0.93 25.77
N ASP A 12 -7.73 -0.98 27.01
CA ASP A 12 -6.32 -0.95 27.39
C ASP A 12 -5.57 -2.11 26.72
N ALA A 13 -4.83 -1.81 25.65
CA ALA A 13 -3.89 -2.74 25.07
C ALA A 13 -2.70 -2.94 26.03
N PRO A 14 -2.28 -4.19 26.32
CA PRO A 14 -1.21 -4.46 27.27
C PRO A 14 0.14 -3.89 26.80
N ALA A 15 0.82 -3.17 27.69
CA ALA A 15 2.03 -2.40 27.45
C ALA A 15 3.32 -3.21 27.19
N ASP A 16 3.24 -4.49 26.85
CA ASP A 16 4.39 -5.42 26.86
C ASP A 16 4.76 -6.05 25.49
N SER A 17 4.14 -5.63 24.38
CA SER A 17 4.42 -6.19 23.05
C SER A 17 5.47 -5.43 22.21
N LEU A 18 6.24 -4.50 22.81
CA LEU A 18 7.16 -3.59 22.09
C LEU A 18 8.52 -4.18 21.65
N ARG A 19 8.67 -5.50 21.43
CA ARG A 19 9.99 -6.06 21.05
C ARG A 19 9.96 -7.02 19.86
N ALA A 20 9.70 -6.45 18.69
CA ALA A 20 10.43 -6.82 17.47
C ALA A 20 10.39 -5.62 16.52
N LEU A 21 11.49 -4.86 16.43
CA LEU A 21 11.64 -3.89 15.35
C LEU A 21 11.69 -4.66 14.02
N PRO A 22 10.84 -4.35 13.03
CA PRO A 22 10.83 -5.09 11.77
C PRO A 22 12.19 -4.93 11.08
N VAL A 23 12.82 -6.07 10.76
CA VAL A 23 14.03 -6.13 9.93
C VAL A 23 13.69 -5.47 8.59
N ARG A 24 14.37 -4.35 8.27
CA ARG A 24 14.21 -3.67 6.98
C ARG A 24 14.44 -4.67 5.85
N ALA A 25 13.47 -4.80 4.94
CA ALA A 25 13.64 -5.64 3.77
C ALA A 25 14.76 -5.05 2.89
N PRO A 26 15.81 -5.81 2.53
CA PRO A 26 17.03 -5.28 1.91
C PRO A 26 16.83 -4.58 0.56
N ASN A 27 15.66 -4.73 -0.06
CA ASN A 27 15.37 -4.24 -1.42
C ASN A 27 14.49 -2.97 -1.46
N GLN A 28 14.20 -2.33 -0.32
CA GLN A 28 13.31 -1.16 -0.26
C GLN A 28 13.88 0.06 -1.02
N GLU A 29 15.19 0.32 -0.90
CA GLU A 29 15.84 1.46 -1.57
C GLU A 29 15.82 1.31 -3.10
N LEU A 30 16.15 0.11 -3.60
CA LEU A 30 16.14 -0.20 -5.04
C LEU A 30 14.74 -0.03 -5.64
N LYS A 31 13.69 -0.40 -4.90
CA LYS A 31 12.29 -0.21 -5.30
C LYS A 31 11.98 1.27 -5.50
N PHE A 32 12.36 2.13 -4.57
CA PHE A 32 12.11 3.58 -4.69
C PHE A 32 12.82 4.18 -5.90
N VAL A 33 14.07 3.78 -6.16
CA VAL A 33 14.83 4.23 -7.34
C VAL A 33 14.15 3.79 -8.63
N LEU A 34 13.79 2.51 -8.74
CA LEU A 34 13.11 1.98 -9.93
C LEU A 34 11.76 2.64 -10.16
N HIS A 35 10.95 2.82 -9.11
CA HIS A 35 9.67 3.49 -9.21
C HIS A 35 9.80 4.95 -9.69
N ARG A 36 10.78 5.71 -9.17
CA ARG A 36 11.01 7.09 -9.61
C ARG A 36 11.40 7.14 -11.10
N LYS A 37 12.36 6.32 -11.52
CA LYS A 37 12.80 6.23 -12.91
C LYS A 37 11.66 5.80 -13.84
N LEU A 38 10.78 4.94 -13.36
CA LEU A 38 9.61 4.49 -14.09
C LEU A 38 8.60 5.62 -14.28
N LEU A 39 8.28 6.39 -13.23
CA LEU A 39 7.40 7.56 -13.33
C LEU A 39 7.99 8.67 -14.21
N GLU A 40 9.31 8.85 -14.22
CA GLU A 40 9.99 9.80 -15.12
C GLU A 40 9.92 9.36 -16.59
N LYS A 41 9.95 8.04 -16.87
CA LYS A 41 9.84 7.48 -18.23
C LYS A 41 8.41 7.35 -18.73
N ILE A 42 7.45 7.12 -17.84
CA ILE A 42 6.05 6.95 -18.20
C ILE A 42 5.39 8.33 -18.17
N ASN A 43 5.15 8.90 -19.35
CA ASN A 43 4.31 10.07 -19.46
C ASN A 43 2.84 9.67 -19.20
N LEU A 44 2.43 9.75 -17.93
CA LEU A 44 1.14 9.28 -17.39
C LEU A 44 -0.07 9.81 -18.17
N GLU A 45 0.06 10.97 -18.82
CA GLU A 45 -0.97 11.62 -19.63
C GLU A 45 -1.39 10.79 -20.87
N THR A 46 -0.53 9.90 -21.35
CA THR A 46 -0.80 9.04 -22.52
C THR A 46 -1.57 7.76 -22.15
N LEU A 47 -1.66 7.43 -20.85
CA LEU A 47 -2.25 6.18 -20.38
C LEU A 47 -3.78 6.21 -20.26
N ALA A 48 -4.37 7.41 -20.32
CA ALA A 48 -5.81 7.61 -20.18
C ALA A 48 -6.63 7.18 -21.42
N THR A 49 -5.98 6.86 -22.53
CA THR A 49 -6.64 6.51 -23.81
C THR A 49 -6.32 5.10 -24.33
N ILE A 50 -5.54 4.31 -23.58
CA ILE A 50 -5.07 2.99 -24.00
C ILE A 50 -5.63 1.91 -23.07
N ASP A 51 -5.92 0.76 -23.66
CA ASP A 51 -6.19 -0.52 -22.99
C ASP A 51 -5.21 -0.76 -21.82
N VAL A 52 -5.74 -0.86 -20.60
CA VAL A 52 -4.99 -0.97 -19.35
C VAL A 52 -4.00 -2.14 -19.38
N ASP A 53 -4.34 -3.22 -20.07
CA ASP A 53 -3.46 -4.38 -20.20
C ASP A 53 -2.23 -4.07 -21.06
N ARG A 54 -2.38 -3.29 -22.14
CA ARG A 54 -1.25 -2.86 -22.97
C ARG A 54 -0.31 -1.95 -22.20
N VAL A 55 -0.88 -1.01 -21.45
CA VAL A 55 -0.11 -0.11 -20.58
C VAL A 55 0.68 -0.93 -19.56
N ARG A 56 0.04 -1.90 -18.90
CA ARG A 56 0.70 -2.77 -17.92
C ARG A 56 1.89 -3.52 -18.54
N GLN A 57 1.76 -4.02 -19.77
CA GLN A 57 2.84 -4.72 -20.47
C GLN A 57 4.02 -3.78 -20.80
N GLU A 58 3.74 -2.57 -21.29
CA GLU A 58 4.78 -1.57 -21.58
C GLU A 58 5.55 -1.18 -20.32
N VAL A 59 4.84 -0.99 -19.21
CA VAL A 59 5.46 -0.69 -17.90
C VAL A 59 6.36 -1.84 -17.44
N LEU A 60 5.88 -3.08 -17.56
CA LEU A 60 6.66 -4.26 -17.19
C LEU A 60 7.92 -4.39 -18.06
N HIS A 61 7.83 -4.15 -19.36
CA HIS A 61 8.98 -4.16 -20.27
C HIS A 61 10.00 -3.08 -19.86
N ALA A 62 9.54 -1.84 -19.66
CA ALA A 62 10.40 -0.73 -19.25
C ALA A 62 11.10 -1.02 -17.92
N LEU A 63 10.42 -1.68 -16.98
CA LEU A 63 10.96 -2.04 -15.68
C LEU A 63 12.08 -3.09 -15.78
N TYR A 64 11.89 -4.15 -16.56
CA TYR A 64 12.95 -5.14 -16.78
C TYR A 64 14.17 -4.52 -17.48
N ALA A 65 13.95 -3.65 -18.48
CA ALA A 65 15.04 -2.92 -19.12
C ALA A 65 15.81 -2.01 -18.14
N LEU A 66 15.13 -1.40 -17.16
CA LEU A 66 15.79 -0.63 -16.09
C LEU A 66 16.58 -1.54 -15.14
N MET A 67 16.05 -2.72 -14.79
CA MET A 67 16.76 -3.70 -13.95
C MET A 67 18.01 -4.25 -14.63
N ASP A 68 17.99 -4.41 -15.95
CA ASP A 68 19.15 -4.87 -16.72
C ASP A 68 20.23 -3.78 -16.86
N ALA A 69 19.82 -2.50 -16.84
CA ALA A 69 20.73 -1.36 -16.88
C ALA A 69 21.37 -1.05 -15.51
N GLU A 70 20.77 -1.52 -14.41
CA GLU A 70 21.30 -1.38 -13.06
C GLU A 70 22.18 -2.59 -12.71
N PRO A 71 23.43 -2.40 -12.25
CA PRO A 71 24.30 -3.49 -11.81
C PRO A 71 23.80 -4.04 -10.46
N THR A 72 22.72 -4.81 -10.51
CA THR A 72 22.08 -5.43 -9.34
C THR A 72 22.31 -6.94 -9.35
N LEU A 73 22.62 -7.51 -8.19
CA LEU A 73 22.80 -8.95 -8.00
C LEU A 73 21.46 -9.66 -7.71
N LEU A 74 20.39 -9.27 -8.41
CA LEU A 74 19.08 -9.88 -8.22
C LEU A 74 18.96 -11.18 -9.03
N THR A 75 18.51 -12.23 -8.36
CA THR A 75 18.04 -13.47 -9.00
C THR A 75 16.76 -13.21 -9.79
N GLY A 76 16.40 -14.14 -10.69
CA GLY A 76 15.15 -14.03 -11.47
C GLY A 76 13.90 -13.94 -10.59
N ALA A 77 13.87 -14.65 -9.46
CA ALA A 77 12.77 -14.60 -8.50
C ALA A 77 12.67 -13.22 -7.82
N GLU A 78 13.81 -12.64 -7.42
CA GLU A 78 13.82 -11.30 -6.82
C GLU A 78 13.41 -10.22 -7.82
N ARG A 79 13.86 -10.33 -9.08
CA ARG A 79 13.42 -9.43 -10.16
C ARG A 79 11.90 -9.50 -10.35
N ALA A 80 11.33 -10.70 -10.38
CA ALA A 80 9.89 -10.89 -10.49
C ALA A 80 9.14 -10.30 -9.27
N SER A 81 9.66 -10.46 -8.06
CA SER A 81 9.08 -9.85 -6.85
C SER A 81 9.10 -8.33 -6.94
N VAL A 82 10.24 -7.73 -7.28
CA VAL A 82 10.36 -6.27 -7.43
C VAL A 82 9.44 -5.77 -8.54
N ALA A 83 9.33 -6.52 -9.65
CA ALA A 83 8.44 -6.17 -10.74
C ALA A 83 6.97 -6.15 -10.32
N LYS A 84 6.51 -7.18 -9.60
CA LYS A 84 5.16 -7.23 -9.04
C LYS A 84 4.90 -6.03 -8.13
N GLU A 85 5.80 -5.76 -7.20
CA GLU A 85 5.62 -4.65 -6.25
C GLU A 85 5.56 -3.27 -6.93
N VAL A 86 6.41 -3.02 -7.92
CA VAL A 86 6.36 -1.77 -8.68
C VAL A 86 5.07 -1.67 -9.51
N LEU A 87 4.58 -2.77 -10.07
CA LEU A 87 3.28 -2.78 -10.76
C LEU A 87 2.11 -2.53 -9.79
N ASP A 88 2.16 -3.10 -8.59
CA ASP A 88 1.17 -2.87 -7.53
C ASP A 88 1.19 -1.39 -7.09
N GLU A 89 2.35 -0.73 -7.11
CA GLU A 89 2.50 0.72 -6.89
C GLU A 89 1.83 1.55 -8.02
N VAL A 90 2.09 1.21 -9.28
CA VAL A 90 1.57 1.98 -10.42
C VAL A 90 0.06 1.77 -10.60
N PHE A 91 -0.42 0.54 -10.52
CA PHE A 91 -1.78 0.15 -10.92
C PHE A 91 -2.69 -0.34 -9.77
N GLY A 92 -2.10 -0.78 -8.65
CA GLY A 92 -2.82 -1.38 -7.52
C GLY A 92 -3.00 -0.42 -6.34
N LEU A 93 -3.03 -0.96 -5.12
CA LEU A 93 -3.06 -0.21 -3.86
C LEU A 93 -1.66 -0.06 -3.24
N GLY A 94 -0.62 -0.18 -4.08
CA GLY A 94 0.78 -0.03 -3.68
C GLY A 94 1.19 -1.04 -2.60
N PRO A 95 1.86 -0.59 -1.53
CA PRO A 95 2.48 -1.48 -0.55
C PRO A 95 1.46 -2.30 0.25
N ILE A 96 0.19 -1.86 0.31
CA ILE A 96 -0.89 -2.56 1.02
C ILE A 96 -1.31 -3.86 0.30
N GLU A 97 -1.13 -3.98 -1.03
CA GLU A 97 -1.56 -5.17 -1.79
C GLU A 97 -0.96 -6.48 -1.24
N ALA A 98 0.27 -6.42 -0.75
CA ALA A 98 0.92 -7.57 -0.11
C ALA A 98 0.23 -8.01 1.18
N LEU A 99 -0.31 -7.06 1.95
CA LEU A 99 -1.06 -7.32 3.18
C LEU A 99 -2.47 -7.82 2.86
N LEU A 100 -3.17 -7.20 1.90
CA LEU A 100 -4.51 -7.65 1.49
C LEU A 100 -4.51 -9.08 0.92
N SER A 101 -3.41 -9.50 0.30
CA SER A 101 -3.26 -10.84 -0.26
C SER A 101 -2.99 -11.92 0.81
N ASP A 102 -2.72 -11.54 2.05
CA ASP A 102 -2.37 -12.46 3.13
C ASP A 102 -3.62 -12.90 3.91
N PRO A 103 -4.07 -14.16 3.77
CA PRO A 103 -5.31 -14.63 4.37
C PRO A 103 -5.26 -14.75 5.89
N THR A 104 -4.08 -14.58 6.51
CA THR A 104 -3.93 -14.65 7.96
C THR A 104 -4.11 -13.29 8.64
N ILE A 105 -4.27 -12.22 7.86
CA ILE A 105 -4.55 -10.85 8.35
C ILE A 105 -6.06 -10.64 8.44
N SER A 106 -6.54 -10.24 9.62
CA SER A 106 -7.94 -9.83 9.83
C SER A 106 -8.15 -8.34 9.56
N ASP A 107 -7.22 -7.49 10.01
CA ASP A 107 -7.32 -6.03 9.89
C ASP A 107 -5.98 -5.39 9.53
N ILE A 108 -6.03 -4.27 8.80
CA ILE A 108 -4.87 -3.46 8.43
C ILE A 108 -5.09 -2.03 8.94
N LEU A 109 -4.19 -1.53 9.78
CA LEU A 109 -4.26 -0.18 10.35
C LEU A 109 -3.08 0.65 9.84
N VAL A 110 -3.37 1.80 9.22
CA VAL A 110 -2.36 2.71 8.69
C VAL A 110 -2.43 4.04 9.42
N ASN A 111 -1.48 4.27 10.33
CA ASN A 111 -1.41 5.49 11.14
C ASN A 111 -0.50 6.56 10.53
N GLY A 112 0.10 6.28 9.38
CA GLY A 112 0.99 7.18 8.65
C GLY A 112 1.85 6.43 7.65
N ALA A 113 2.61 7.16 6.82
CA ALA A 113 3.41 6.55 5.76
C ALA A 113 4.41 5.48 6.25
N TYR A 114 4.88 5.59 7.49
CA TYR A 114 5.90 4.69 8.04
C TYR A 114 5.36 3.77 9.15
N SER A 115 4.06 3.83 9.44
CA SER A 115 3.43 3.14 10.57
C SER A 115 2.21 2.34 10.09
N VAL A 116 2.47 1.09 9.69
CA VAL A 116 1.45 0.15 9.20
C VAL A 116 1.42 -1.07 10.11
N TYR A 117 0.26 -1.35 10.68
CA TYR A 117 0.00 -2.48 11.58
C TYR A 117 -0.99 -3.45 10.94
N VAL A 118 -0.91 -4.70 11.36
CA VAL A 118 -1.83 -5.76 10.96
C VAL A 118 -2.31 -6.51 12.18
N GLU A 119 -3.56 -6.97 12.16
CA GLU A 119 -4.07 -7.90 13.15
C GLU A 119 -4.00 -9.33 12.60
N ARG A 120 -3.41 -10.25 13.38
CA ARG A 120 -3.40 -11.69 13.07
C ARG A 120 -3.85 -12.46 14.30
N GLY A 121 -4.95 -13.20 14.17
CA GLY A 121 -5.49 -13.99 15.28
C GLY A 121 -5.80 -13.17 16.53
N GLY A 122 -6.22 -11.91 16.38
CA GLY A 122 -6.51 -10.99 17.50
C GLY A 122 -5.29 -10.28 18.09
N LEU A 123 -4.09 -10.44 17.52
CA LEU A 123 -2.87 -9.76 17.96
C LEU A 123 -2.45 -8.71 16.94
N LEU A 124 -2.18 -7.50 17.42
CA LEU A 124 -1.71 -6.38 16.60
C LEU A 124 -0.18 -6.41 16.46
N GLU A 125 0.30 -6.38 15.21
CA GLU A 125 1.71 -6.49 14.86
C GLU A 125 2.14 -5.33 13.94
N LEU A 126 3.31 -4.73 14.19
CA LEU A 126 3.90 -3.73 13.29
C LEU A 126 4.52 -4.43 12.08
N THR A 127 4.18 -3.97 10.87
CA THR A 127 4.70 -4.53 9.63
C THR A 127 6.03 -3.90 9.20
N SER A 128 6.75 -4.56 8.31
CA SER A 128 7.90 -3.98 7.59
C SER A 128 7.47 -3.12 6.38
N ILE A 129 6.18 -3.07 6.09
CA ILE A 129 5.59 -2.37 4.95
C ILE A 129 5.51 -0.87 5.27
N GLN A 130 5.97 -0.06 4.32
CA GLN A 130 5.97 1.41 4.44
C GLN A 130 5.64 2.03 3.09
N PHE A 131 4.94 3.15 3.13
CA PHE A 131 4.80 4.06 2.02
C PHE A 131 6.06 4.90 1.91
N ARG A 132 6.38 5.33 0.69
CA ARG A 132 7.45 6.30 0.43
C ARG A 132 7.35 7.55 1.31
N ASP A 133 6.18 8.17 1.35
CA ASP A 133 5.88 9.41 2.05
C ASP A 133 4.37 9.58 2.24
N ASN A 134 3.98 10.61 3.01
CA ASN A 134 2.57 10.92 3.24
C ASN A 134 1.83 11.25 1.94
N GLN A 135 2.49 11.89 0.96
CA GLN A 135 1.86 12.16 -0.33
C GLN A 135 1.54 10.87 -1.10
N HIS A 136 2.40 9.86 -1.01
CA HIS A 136 2.12 8.55 -1.56
C HIS A 136 0.94 7.88 -0.85
N LEU A 137 0.91 7.88 0.48
CA LEU A 137 -0.22 7.38 1.25
C LEU A 137 -1.55 8.03 0.80
N MET A 138 -1.59 9.37 0.72
CA MET A 138 -2.79 10.10 0.29
C MET A 138 -3.23 9.69 -1.12
N ARG A 139 -2.31 9.52 -2.08
CA ARG A 139 -2.64 9.03 -3.43
C ARG A 139 -3.29 7.64 -3.42
N ILE A 140 -2.85 6.76 -2.52
CA ILE A 140 -3.46 5.43 -2.37
C ILE A 140 -4.85 5.54 -1.74
N ILE A 141 -5.02 6.38 -0.71
CA ILE A 141 -6.34 6.66 -0.11
C ILE A 141 -7.30 7.19 -1.17
N ASP A 142 -6.89 8.19 -1.97
CA ASP A 142 -7.70 8.75 -3.06
C ASP A 142 -8.11 7.68 -4.08
N ARG A 143 -7.21 6.75 -4.40
CA ARG A 143 -7.46 5.63 -5.32
C ARG A 143 -8.48 4.63 -4.75
N ILE A 144 -8.36 4.29 -3.46
CA ILE A 144 -9.32 3.43 -2.75
C ILE A 144 -10.71 4.08 -2.78
N VAL A 145 -10.79 5.33 -2.37
CA VAL A 145 -12.01 6.14 -2.30
C VAL A 145 -12.67 6.27 -3.69
N SER A 146 -11.86 6.55 -4.72
CA SER A 146 -12.32 6.67 -6.11
C SER A 146 -12.90 5.37 -6.64
N LYS A 147 -12.28 4.22 -6.33
CA LYS A 147 -12.79 2.90 -6.74
C LYS A 147 -14.14 2.55 -6.09
N VAL A 148 -14.41 3.09 -4.91
CA VAL A 148 -15.64 2.83 -4.15
C VAL A 148 -16.74 3.84 -4.52
N GLY A 149 -16.44 4.81 -5.38
CA GLY A 149 -17.44 5.73 -5.95
C GLY A 149 -17.92 6.82 -4.99
N ARG A 150 -17.19 7.08 -3.90
CA ARG A 150 -17.46 8.21 -3.00
C ARG A 150 -16.35 9.25 -3.17
N ARG A 151 -16.68 10.53 -3.05
CA ARG A 151 -15.67 11.59 -2.95
C ARG A 151 -15.44 11.82 -1.46
N VAL A 152 -14.26 11.47 -0.95
CA VAL A 152 -13.76 12.03 0.31
C VAL A 152 -13.35 13.45 -0.03
N ASP A 153 -13.96 14.41 0.64
CA ASP A 153 -13.52 15.81 0.60
C ASP A 153 -13.07 16.23 2.01
N GLU A 154 -12.34 17.34 2.11
CA GLU A 154 -11.88 17.89 3.39
C GLU A 154 -13.03 18.22 4.36
N SER A 155 -14.29 18.20 3.89
CA SER A 155 -15.49 18.35 4.71
C SER A 155 -16.05 17.04 5.27
N THR A 156 -15.63 15.88 4.77
CA THR A 156 -16.04 14.55 5.24
C THR A 156 -14.85 13.59 5.35
N PRO A 157 -14.07 13.65 6.45
CA PRO A 157 -12.80 12.94 6.59
C PRO A 157 -12.91 11.43 6.80
N MET A 158 -14.12 10.88 6.93
CA MET A 158 -14.36 9.49 7.32
C MET A 158 -15.15 8.78 6.22
N VAL A 159 -14.64 7.66 5.71
CA VAL A 159 -15.28 6.92 4.62
C VAL A 159 -15.27 5.43 4.87
N ASP A 160 -16.47 4.90 5.13
CA ASP A 160 -16.75 3.47 5.04
C ASP A 160 -16.92 3.04 3.58
N ALA A 161 -16.10 2.09 3.16
CA ALA A 161 -16.00 1.63 1.80
C ALA A 161 -15.73 0.11 1.73
N ARG A 162 -16.03 -0.52 0.58
CA ARG A 162 -15.76 -1.95 0.33
C ARG A 162 -14.86 -2.11 -0.89
N LEU A 163 -13.71 -2.73 -0.69
CA LEU A 163 -12.74 -3.02 -1.74
C LEU A 163 -13.24 -4.13 -2.67
N THR A 164 -12.58 -4.30 -3.82
CA THR A 164 -12.94 -5.29 -4.85
C THR A 164 -12.77 -6.75 -4.39
N ASP A 165 -11.92 -6.98 -3.39
CA ASP A 165 -11.74 -8.27 -2.70
C ASP A 165 -12.85 -8.56 -1.66
N GLY A 166 -13.70 -7.57 -1.36
CA GLY A 166 -14.77 -7.65 -0.36
C GLY A 166 -14.41 -7.11 1.02
N SER A 167 -13.15 -6.72 1.24
CA SER A 167 -12.64 -6.14 2.48
C SER A 167 -13.27 -4.76 2.76
N ARG A 168 -13.35 -4.37 4.04
CA ARG A 168 -13.88 -3.07 4.47
C ARG A 168 -12.73 -2.09 4.73
N VAL A 169 -12.92 -0.83 4.39
CA VAL A 169 -11.99 0.27 4.70
C VAL A 169 -12.77 1.42 5.31
N ASN A 170 -12.22 2.05 6.35
CA ASN A 170 -12.85 3.11 7.16
C ASN A 170 -11.89 4.26 7.43
#